data_AF-A0A4R1PQZ9-F1
#
_entry.id   AF-A0A4R1PQZ9-F1
#
_cell.length_a   1.000
_cell.length_b   1.000
_cell.length_c   1.000
_cell.angle_alpha   90.00
_cell.angle_beta   90.00
_cell.angle_gamma   90.00
#
_symmetry.space_group_name_H-M   'P 1'
#
loop_
_entity.id
_entity.type
_entity.pdbx_description
1 polymer ?
#
loop_
_entity_poly.entity_id
_entity_poly.type
_entity_poly.pdbx_seq_one_letter_code
_entity_poly.pdbx_strand_id
1 'polypeptide(L)' 'MIQTIARINELARKQRETGLSEEEKAEQNRLRRIYIDNIKQQVRQQLEQSQPGHTHSCSCGCQHKH' A
#
# COMPACT_ATOMS: atom_id res chain seq x y z
N MET A 1 2.22 2.62 -10.93
CA MET A 1 1.74 3.08 -9.60
C MET A 1 1.56 4.60 -9.51
N ILE A 2 2.51 5.42 -9.99
CA ILE A 2 2.36 6.89 -9.94
C ILE A 2 1.15 7.41 -10.74
N GLN A 3 0.86 6.79 -11.89
CA GLN A 3 -0.29 7.18 -12.72
C GLN A 3 -1.65 7.02 -12.02
N THR A 4 -1.81 6.02 -11.13
CA THR A 4 -3.08 5.76 -10.43
C THR A 4 -3.42 6.87 -9.42
N ILE A 5 -2.40 7.43 -8.75
CA ILE A 5 -2.56 8.47 -7.73
C ILE A 5 -2.92 9.82 -8.38
N ALA A 6 -2.26 10.17 -9.48
CA ALA A 6 -2.54 11.39 -10.22
C ALA A 6 -4.01 11.44 -10.67
N ARG A 7 -4.51 10.34 -11.24
CA ARG A 7 -5.91 10.23 -11.67
C ARG A 7 -6.90 10.29 -10.52
N ILE A 8 -6.60 9.65 -9.37
CA ILE A 8 -7.44 9.76 -8.16
C ILE A 8 -7.52 11.22 -7.68
N ASN A 9 -6.43 11.98 -7.73
CA ASN A 9 -6.38 13.38 -7.33
C ASN A 9 -7.17 14.28 -8.28
N GLU A 10 -7.08 14.05 -9.59
CA GLU A 10 -7.90 14.74 -10.59
C GLU A 10 -9.39 14.53 -10.32
N LEU A 11 -9.82 13.28 -10.15
CA LEU A 11 -11.21 12.93 -9.84
C LEU A 11 -11.65 13.54 -8.50
N ALA A 12 -10.77 13.56 -7.49
CA ALA A 12 -11.06 14.18 -6.20
C ALA A 12 -11.22 15.71 -6.29
N ARG A 13 -10.44 16.39 -7.15
CA ARG A 13 -10.63 17.82 -7.42
C ARG A 13 -11.95 18.07 -8.13
N LYS A 14 -12.25 17.31 -9.18
CA LYS A 14 -13.49 17.42 -9.93
C LYS A 14 -14.73 17.20 -9.03
N GLN A 15 -14.66 16.23 -8.12
CA GLN A 15 -15.70 15.98 -7.14
C GLN A 15 -16.01 17.20 -6.26
N ARG A 16 -14.98 17.98 -5.88
CA ARG A 16 -15.14 19.17 -5.04
C ARG A 16 -15.64 20.39 -5.82
N GLU A 17 -15.19 20.54 -7.06
CA GLU A 17 -15.52 21.70 -7.90
C GLU A 17 -16.92 21.57 -8.51
N THR A 18 -17.24 20.43 -9.11
CA THR A 18 -18.46 20.25 -9.92
C THR A 18 -19.24 18.97 -9.61
N GLY A 19 -18.68 18.07 -8.80
CA GLY A 19 -19.23 16.73 -8.57
C GLY A 19 -18.72 15.71 -9.59
N LEU A 20 -18.86 14.42 -9.25
CA LEU A 20 -18.46 13.32 -10.13
C LEU A 20 -19.69 12.70 -10.80
N SER A 21 -19.58 12.35 -12.08
CA SER A 21 -20.55 11.45 -12.71
C SER A 21 -20.48 10.05 -12.09
N GLU A 22 -21.52 9.24 -12.29
CA GLU A 22 -21.54 7.85 -11.80
C GLU A 22 -20.40 7.01 -12.39
N GLU A 23 -20.03 7.24 -13.65
CA GLU A 23 -18.90 6.58 -14.31
C GLU A 23 -17.58 6.97 -13.65
N GLU A 24 -17.41 8.25 -13.34
CA GLU A 24 -16.20 8.77 -12.69
C GLU A 24 -16.08 8.29 -11.24
N LYS A 25 -17.19 8.14 -10.51
CA LYS A 25 -17.21 7.51 -9.19
C LYS A 25 -16.81 6.03 -9.28
N ALA A 26 -17.31 5.31 -10.28
CA ALA A 26 -16.93 3.92 -10.50
C ALA A 26 -15.43 3.79 -10.83
N GLU A 27 -14.89 4.68 -11.65
CA GLU A 27 -13.46 4.74 -11.94
C GLU A 27 -12.64 5.08 -10.69
N GLN A 28 -13.04 6.08 -9.92
CA GLN A 28 -12.36 6.44 -8.67
C GLN A 28 -12.33 5.27 -7.68
N ASN A 29 -13.43 4.54 -7.53
CA ASN A 29 -13.51 3.37 -6.67
C ASN A 29 -12.59 2.24 -7.14
N ARG A 30 -12.56 1.96 -8.45
CA ARG A 30 -11.67 0.95 -9.04
C ARG A 30 -10.21 1.31 -8.79
N LEU A 31 -9.84 2.57 -9.06
CA LEU A 31 -8.48 3.06 -8.88
C LEU A 31 -8.05 3.01 -7.39
N ARG A 32 -8.93 3.39 -6.47
CA ARG A 32 -8.67 3.30 -5.02
C ARG A 32 -8.43 1.86 -4.58
N ARG A 33 -9.21 0.90 -5.09
CA ARG A 33 -9.04 -0.51 -4.74
C ARG A 33 -7.70 -1.06 -5.21
N ILE A 34 -7.33 -0.77 -6.47
CA ILE A 34 -6.02 -1.12 -7.03
C ILE A 34 -4.89 -0.52 -6.18
N TYR A 35 -5.00 0.76 -5.81
CA TYR A 35 -4.00 1.41 -4.97
C TYR A 35 -3.85 0.72 -3.61
N ILE A 36 -4.96 0.47 -2.91
CA ILE A 36 -4.95 -0.18 -1.60
C ILE A 36 -4.34 -1.58 -1.68
N ASP A 37 -4.68 -2.39 -2.70
CA ASP A 37 -4.13 -3.73 -2.83
C ASP A 37 -2.62 -3.72 -3.08
N ASN A 38 -2.13 -2.80 -3.92
CA ASN A 38 -0.69 -2.64 -4.15
C ASN A 38 0.04 -2.20 -2.86
N ILE A 39 -0.52 -1.23 -2.12
CA ILE A 39 0.06 -0.77 -0.85
C ILE A 39 0.06 -1.91 0.19
N LYS A 40 -1.03 -2.68 0.30
CA LYS A 40 -1.09 -3.85 1.20
C LYS A 40 -0.03 -4.89 0.86
N GLN A 41 0.20 -5.17 -0.42
CA GLN A 41 1.25 -6.09 -0.84
C GLN A 41 2.64 -5.57 -0.50
N GLN A 42 2.92 -4.29 -0.76
CA GLN A 42 4.20 -3.67 -0.40
C GLN A 42 4.46 -3.68 1.11
N VAL A 43 3.45 -3.34 1.92
CA VAL A 43 3.57 -3.36 3.38
C VAL A 43 3.85 -4.78 3.87
N ARG A 44 3.18 -5.80 3.33
CA ARG A 44 3.46 -7.20 3.67
C ARG A 44 4.90 -7.60 3.32
N GLN A 45 5.35 -7.28 2.11
CA GLN A 45 6.72 -7.56 1.68
C GLN A 45 7.76 -6.89 2.58
N GLN A 46 7.54 -5.62 2.96
CA GLN A 46 8.43 -4.91 3.88
C GLN A 46 8.45 -5.54 5.28
N LEU A 47 7.31 -6.02 5.79
CA LEU A 47 7.23 -6.70 7.08
C LEU A 47 7.89 -8.08 7.05
N GLU A 48 7.72 -8.85 5.97
CA GLU A 48 8.42 -10.13 5.75
C GLU A 48 9.93 -9.93 5.68
N GLN A 49 10.39 -8.83 5.06
CA GLN A 49 11.82 -8.47 5.00
C GLN A 49 12.37 -7.97 6.35
N SER A 50 11.54 -7.28 7.15
CA SER A 50 11.97 -6.68 8.43
C SER A 50 11.96 -7.66 9.60
N GLN A 51 11.35 -8.84 9.44
CA GLN A 51 11.45 -9.93 10.39
C GLN A 51 12.61 -10.83 9.97
N PRO A 52 13.82 -10.71 10.57
CA PRO A 52 14.77 -11.80 10.46
C PRO A 52 14.14 -13.00 11.16
N GLY A 53 13.60 -13.93 10.38
CA GLY A 53 13.24 -15.24 10.86
C GLY A 53 14.51 -15.93 11.35
N HIS A 54 14.88 -15.71 12.62
CA HIS A 54 15.86 -16.54 13.29
C HIS A 54 15.21 -17.90 13.56
N THR A 55 15.18 -18.74 12.53
CA THR A 55 15.02 -20.18 12.66
C THR A 55 16.41 -20.79 12.76
N HIS A 56 17.04 -20.67 13.93
CA HIS A 56 18.28 -21.38 14.18
C HIS A 56 18.23 -21.94 15.60
N SER A 57 18.30 -23.26 15.72
CA SER A 57 18.79 -23.90 16.94
C SER A 57 20.24 -23.41 17.11
N CYS A 58 20.41 -22.35 17.89
CA CYS A 58 21.58 -21.49 17.79
C CYS A 58 22.87 -22.15 18.31
N SER A 59 23.97 -21.95 17.56
CA SER A 59 25.36 -22.07 18.05
C SER A 59 26.18 -20.87 17.55
N CYS A 60 25.70 -19.65 17.79
CA CYS A 60 26.47 -18.42 17.56
C CYS A 60 26.52 -17.65 18.88
N GLY A 61 27.74 -17.42 19.39
CA GLY A 61 28.02 -16.88 20.73
C GLY A 61 27.74 -15.39 20.89
N CYS A 62 26.51 -14.94 20.62
CA CYS A 62 26.09 -13.56 20.82
C CYS A 62 25.53 -13.37 22.24
N GLN A 63 26.31 -12.73 23.12
CA GLN A 63 25.88 -12.31 24.45
C GLN A 63 25.17 -10.95 24.35
N HIS A 64 23.85 -10.95 24.25
CA HIS A 64 23.04 -9.79 24.62
C HIS A 64 22.14 -10.18 25.80
N LYS A 65 22.39 -9.53 26.94
CA LYS A 65 21.56 -9.63 28.15
C LYS A 65 20.23 -8.93 27.86
N HIS A 66 19.12 -9.64 28.08
CA HIS A 66 17.82 -9.02 28.33
C HIS A 66 17.79 -8.42 29.74
#